data_AF-A0A497BGC4-F1
#
_entry.id   AF-A0A497BGC4-F1
#
_cell.length_a   1.000
_cell.length_b   1.000
_cell.length_c   1.000
_cell.angle_alpha   90.00
_cell.angle_beta   90.00
_cell.angle_gamma   90.00
#
_symmetry.space_group_name_H-M   'P 1'
#
loop_
_entity.id
_entity.type
_entity.pdbx_description
1 polymer ?
#
loop_
_entity_poly.entity_id
_entity_poly.type
_entity_poly.pdbx_seq_one_letter_code
_entity_poly.pdbx_strand_id
1 'polypeptide(L)'
;MPQVSEKVIESYLRGKCQAADALCLKFASGTRGAPDRVVIYKGAVHFIELKKPGLDVVKGGLQEYFRKKLLQHGATYHLINSKEGVDQFVKELKRHS
;
A
#
# COMPACT_ATOMS: atom_id res chain seq x y z
N MET A 1 24.63 -7.78 -1.08
CA MET A 1 23.53 -7.55 -2.05
C MET A 1 22.93 -6.18 -1.76
N PRO A 2 22.58 -5.36 -2.77
CA PRO A 2 22.03 -4.04 -2.51
C PRO A 2 20.71 -4.17 -1.74
N GLN A 3 20.60 -3.48 -0.62
CA GLN A 3 19.41 -3.49 0.22
C GLN A 3 18.28 -2.79 -0.54
N VAL A 4 17.28 -3.56 -0.99
CA VAL A 4 16.08 -2.99 -1.60
C VAL A 4 15.40 -2.14 -0.52
N SER A 5 15.34 -0.83 -0.75
CA SER A 5 14.71 0.10 0.19
C SER A 5 13.20 0.17 -0.06
N GLU A 6 12.47 0.65 0.94
CA GLU A 6 11.04 0.96 0.83
C GLU A 6 10.73 1.88 -0.36
N LYS A 7 11.61 2.84 -0.67
CA LYS A 7 11.52 3.71 -1.85
C LYS A 7 11.54 2.94 -3.17
N VAL A 8 12.30 1.84 -3.25
CA VAL A 8 12.34 1.00 -4.45
C VAL A 8 11.01 0.28 -4.65
N ILE A 9 10.43 -0.23 -3.56
CA ILE A 9 9.10 -0.86 -3.58
C ILE A 9 8.04 0.17 -3.95
N GLU A 10 8.11 1.37 -3.37
CA GLU A 10 7.22 2.49 -3.69
C GLU A 10 7.27 2.86 -5.17
N SER A 11 8.48 3.02 -5.72
CA SER A 11 8.66 3.33 -7.14
C SER A 11 8.11 2.21 -8.04
N TYR A 12 8.31 0.95 -7.65
CA TYR A 12 7.79 -0.20 -8.39
C TYR A 12 6.26 -0.26 -8.35
N LEU A 13 5.65 -0.04 -7.19
CA LEU A 13 4.20 0.09 -7.02
C LEU A 13 3.62 1.15 -7.95
N ARG A 14 4.19 2.36 -7.94
CA ARG A 14 3.73 3.47 -8.80
C ARG A 14 3.74 3.08 -10.27
N GLY A 15 4.84 2.51 -10.76
CA GLY A 15 4.97 2.09 -12.15
C GLY A 15 3.95 1.02 -12.54
N LYS A 16 3.71 0.04 -11.67
CA LYS A 16 2.73 -1.03 -11.91
C LYS A 16 1.29 -0.53 -11.86
N CYS A 17 0.95 0.36 -10.93
CA CYS A 17 -0.34 1.03 -10.90
C CYS A 17 -0.58 1.86 -12.16
N GLN A 18 0.41 2.65 -12.59
CA GLN A 18 0.32 3.44 -13.82
C GLN A 18 0.11 2.55 -15.06
N ALA A 19 0.85 1.44 -15.17
CA ALA A 19 0.68 0.48 -16.26
C ALA A 19 -0.67 -0.28 -16.20
N ALA A 20 -1.34 -0.26 -15.04
CA ALA A 20 -2.66 -0.86 -14.85
C ALA A 20 -3.80 0.18 -14.95
N ASP A 21 -3.51 1.42 -15.34
CA ASP A 21 -4.48 2.54 -15.36
C ASP A 21 -5.13 2.78 -13.99
N ALA A 22 -4.36 2.57 -12.92
CA ALA A 22 -4.77 2.82 -11.54
C ALA A 22 -4.10 4.08 -11.00
N LEU A 23 -4.90 4.94 -10.34
CA LEU A 23 -4.41 6.18 -9.76
C LEU A 23 -3.69 5.88 -8.43
N CYS A 24 -2.40 6.19 -8.35
CA CYS A 24 -1.56 5.91 -7.17
C CYS A 24 -1.06 7.21 -6.51
N LEU A 25 -1.80 7.68 -5.50
CA LEU A 25 -1.56 8.95 -4.82
C LEU A 25 -0.77 8.76 -3.53
N LYS A 26 0.05 9.76 -3.18
CA LYS A 26 0.62 9.87 -1.83
C LYS A 26 -0.49 10.28 -0.86
N PHE A 27 -0.62 9.60 0.27
CA PHE A 27 -1.66 9.92 1.26
C PHE A 27 -1.14 10.87 2.34
N ALA A 28 -1.28 12.18 2.10
CA ALA A 28 -0.91 13.21 3.05
C ALA A 28 -2.10 13.62 3.94
N SER A 29 -2.48 12.75 4.88
CA SER A 29 -3.70 12.93 5.70
C SER A 29 -3.57 13.91 6.87
N GLY A 30 -2.38 14.47 7.11
CA GLY A 30 -2.07 15.23 8.34
C GLY A 30 -2.05 14.38 9.63
N THR A 31 -2.42 13.10 9.55
CA THR A 31 -2.47 12.18 10.70
C THR A 31 -1.24 11.29 10.74
N ARG A 32 -0.60 11.18 11.91
CA ARG A 32 0.56 10.29 12.09
C ARG A 32 0.14 8.83 12.02
N GLY A 33 0.94 8.01 11.34
CA GLY A 33 0.68 6.59 11.16
C GLY A 33 -0.37 6.26 10.10
N ALA A 34 -0.83 7.25 9.34
CA ALA A 34 -1.63 6.99 8.15
C ALA A 34 -0.80 6.23 7.09
N PRO A 35 -1.46 5.43 6.23
CA PRO A 35 -0.82 4.70 5.15
C PRO A 35 -0.04 5.61 4.21
N ASP A 36 0.99 5.09 3.55
CA ASP A 36 1.83 5.87 2.64
C ASP A 36 1.08 6.33 1.39
N ARG A 37 0.20 5.46 0.86
CA ARG A 37 -0.46 5.66 -0.45
C ARG A 37 -1.93 5.28 -0.44
N VAL A 38 -2.67 5.91 -1.35
CA VAL A 38 -4.00 5.48 -1.76
C VAL A 38 -3.96 5.12 -3.23
N VAL A 39 -4.45 3.93 -3.56
CA VAL A 39 -4.63 3.46 -4.94
C VAL A 39 -6.12 3.42 -5.25
N ILE A 40 -6.52 4.07 -6.35
CA ILE A 40 -7.90 4.09 -6.83
C ILE A 40 -7.94 3.42 -8.20
N TYR A 41 -8.84 2.45 -8.36
CA TYR A 41 -9.04 1.75 -9.63
C TYR A 41 -10.51 1.37 -9.77
N LYS A 42 -11.13 1.80 -10.88
CA LYS A 42 -12.55 1.52 -11.21
C LYS A 42 -13.52 1.75 -10.03
N GLY A 43 -13.33 2.84 -9.28
CA GLY A 43 -14.17 3.21 -8.14
C GLY A 43 -13.80 2.56 -6.81
N ALA A 44 -12.95 1.53 -6.81
CA ALA A 44 -12.42 0.93 -5.58
C ALA A 44 -11.26 1.76 -5.02
N VAL A 45 -11.21 1.91 -3.69
CA VAL A 45 -10.17 2.65 -2.97
C VAL A 45 -9.39 1.68 -2.07
N HIS A 46 -8.07 1.69 -2.23
CA HIS A 46 -7.15 0.83 -1.49
C HIS A 46 -6.12 1.68 -0.75
N PHE A 47 -6.03 1.51 0.56
CA PHE A 47 -4.97 2.09 1.38
C PHE A 47 -3.76 1.18 1.39
N ILE A 48 -2.58 1.71 1.06
CA ILE A 48 -1.35 0.95 0.96
C ILE A 48 -0.33 1.47 1.96
N GLU A 49 0.11 0.60 2.84
CA GLU A 49 1.28 0.79 3.70
C GLU A 49 2.47 0.05 3.08
N LEU A 50 3.59 0.75 2.94
CA LEU A 50 4.83 0.21 2.43
C LEU A 50 5.80 -0.05 3.56
N LYS A 51 6.59 -1.11 3.41
CA LYS A 51 7.69 -1.44 4.31
C LYS A 51 8.91 -1.89 3.53
N LYS A 52 10.08 -1.82 4.19
CA LYS A 52 11.27 -2.50 3.70
C LYS A 52 11.02 -4.02 3.61
N PRO A 53 11.73 -4.74 2.73
CA PRO A 53 11.65 -6.19 2.62
C PRO A 53 11.74 -6.92 3.95
N GLY A 54 10.79 -7.83 4.17
CA GLY A 54 10.70 -8.66 5.36
C GLY A 54 10.20 -7.95 6.63
N LEU A 55 9.86 -6.65 6.56
CA LEU A 55 9.31 -5.92 7.71
C LEU A 55 7.78 -5.82 7.64
N ASP A 56 7.19 -5.72 8.83
CA ASP A 56 5.75 -5.49 9.06
C ASP A 56 5.55 -4.16 9.81
N VAL A 57 4.30 -3.75 10.02
CA VAL A 57 3.95 -2.69 10.96
C VAL A 57 4.34 -3.11 12.38
N VAL A 58 4.86 -2.16 13.15
CA VAL A 58 5.31 -2.41 14.52
C VAL A 58 4.09 -2.60 15.44
N LYS A 59 4.09 -3.70 16.20
CA LYS A 59 3.06 -3.98 17.20
C LYS A 59 2.99 -2.88 18.26
N GLY A 60 1.79 -2.39 18.55
CA GLY A 60 1.52 -1.26 19.44
C GLY A 60 1.82 0.11 18.81
N GLY A 61 2.28 0.16 17.55
CA GLY A 61 2.62 1.40 16.86
C GLY A 61 1.41 2.11 16.25
N LEU A 62 1.58 3.39 15.91
CA LEU A 62 0.54 4.23 15.30
C LEU A 62 0.03 3.66 13.96
N GLN A 63 0.90 3.03 13.17
CA GLN A 63 0.52 2.39 11.90
C GLN A 63 -0.37 1.16 12.12
N GLU A 64 -0.09 0.35 13.13
CA GLU A 64 -0.98 -0.77 13.50
C GLU A 64 -2.34 -0.26 13.99
N TYR A 65 -2.35 0.80 14.80
CA TYR A 65 -3.59 1.45 15.24
C TYR A 65 -4.41 1.94 14.04
N PHE A 66 -3.78 2.64 13.09
CA PHE A 66 -4.48 3.18 11.93
C PHE A 66 -4.97 2.08 10.98
N ARG A 67 -4.17 1.03 10.77
CA ARG A 67 -4.57 -0.19 10.06
C ARG A 67 -5.85 -0.78 10.66
N LYS A 68 -5.89 -0.98 11.98
CA LYS A 68 -7.08 -1.52 12.67
C LYS A 68 -8.29 -0.61 12.47
N LYS A 69 -8.11 0.71 12.60
CA LYS A 69 -9.17 1.69 12.41
C LYS A 69 -9.74 1.64 10.98
N LEU A 70 -8.89 1.63 9.95
CA LEU A 70 -9.32 1.51 8.55
C LEU A 70 -10.15 0.25 8.33
N LEU A 71 -9.66 -0.91 8.78
CA LEU A 71 -10.35 -2.19 8.62
C LEU A 71 -11.69 -2.21 9.37
N GLN A 72 -11.76 -1.64 10.57
CA GLN A 72 -13.01 -1.52 11.35
C GLN A 72 -14.06 -0.66 10.64
N HIS A 73 -13.63 0.33 9.83
CA HIS A 73 -14.51 1.15 9.01
C HIS A 73 -14.77 0.57 7.61
N GLY A 74 -14.41 -0.70 7.36
CA GLY A 74 -14.67 -1.39 6.10
C GLY A 74 -13.77 -0.95 4.93
N ALA A 75 -12.69 -0.22 5.20
CA ALA A 75 -11.76 0.19 4.17
C ALA A 75 -10.83 -0.96 3.77
N THR A 76 -10.45 -1.01 2.49
CA THR A 76 -9.48 -1.98 1.99
C THR A 76 -8.06 -1.51 2.30
N TYR A 77 -7.29 -2.33 3.02
CA TYR A 77 -5.91 -2.03 3.41
C TYR A 77 -4.95 -3.13 2.94
N HIS A 78 -3.80 -2.74 2.42
CA HIS A 78 -2.73 -3.62 2.00
C HIS A 78 -1.41 -3.20 2.63
N LEU A 79 -0.67 -4.18 3.17
CA LEU A 79 0.72 -4.01 3.57
C LEU A 79 1.60 -4.66 2.51
N ILE A 80 2.52 -3.89 1.92
CA ILE A 80 3.40 -4.38 0.86
C ILE A 80 4.86 -4.11 1.22
N ASN A 81 5.64 -5.18 1.26
CA ASN A 81 7.06 -5.12 1.60
C ASN A 81 7.96 -5.78 0.54
N SER A 82 7.42 -6.17 -0.61
CA SER A 82 8.19 -6.82 -1.68
C SER A 82 7.66 -6.45 -3.05
N LYS A 83 8.46 -6.69 -4.10
CA LYS A 83 8.01 -6.50 -5.48
C LYS A 83 6.95 -7.54 -5.85
N GLU A 84 7.09 -8.75 -5.35
CA GLU A 84 6.15 -9.84 -5.53
C GLU A 84 4.80 -9.48 -4.91
N GLY A 85 4.80 -8.83 -3.74
CA GLY A 85 3.59 -8.30 -3.11
C GLY A 85 2.93 -7.19 -3.92
N VAL A 86 3.71 -6.32 -4.57
CA VAL A 86 3.17 -5.34 -5.53
C VAL A 86 2.51 -6.05 -6.71
N ASP A 87 3.15 -7.06 -7.29
CA ASP A 87 2.62 -7.80 -8.43
C ASP A 87 1.33 -8.56 -8.06
N GLN A 88 1.26 -9.14 -6.86
CA GLN A 88 0.04 -9.75 -6.32
C GLN A 88 -1.08 -8.73 -6.13
N PHE A 89 -0.79 -7.60 -5.48
CA PHE A 89 -1.77 -6.52 -5.29
C PHE A 89 -2.37 -6.05 -6.62
N VAL A 90 -1.54 -5.80 -7.63
CA VAL A 90 -2.00 -5.32 -8.94
C VAL A 90 -2.80 -6.40 -9.69
N LYS A 91 -2.46 -7.68 -9.50
CA LYS A 91 -3.25 -8.80 -10.03
C LYS A 91 -4.64 -8.87 -9.38
N GLU A 92 -4.72 -8.69 -8.07
CA GLU A 92 -5.99 -8.68 -7.32
C GLU A 92 -6.87 -7.49 -7.70
N LEU A 93 -6.25 -6.31 -7.87
CA LEU A 93 -6.89 -5.07 -8.32
C LEU A 93 -7.61 -5.26 -9.66
N LYS A 94 -7.01 -6.02 -10.58
CA LYS A 94 -7.60 -6.34 -11.90
C LYS A 94 -8.70 -7.41 -11.85
N ARG A 95 -8.77 -8.23 -10.80
CA ARG A 95 -9.77 -9.31 -10.69
C ARG A 95 -11.14 -8.84 -10.21
N HIS A 96 -11.19 -7.72 -9.48
CA HIS A 96 -12.42 -7.19 -8.88
C HIS A 96 -13.06 -6.10 -9.75
N SER A 97 -13.06 -6.30 -11.07
CA SER A 97 -13.56 -5.31 -12.03
C SER A 97 -14.42 -5.88 -13.12
#